data_AF-X1MGV5-F1
#
_entry.id   AF-X1MGV5-F1
#
_cell.length_a   1.000
_cell.length_b   1.000
_cell.length_c   1.000
_cell.angle_alpha   90.00
_cell.angle_beta   90.00
_cell.angle_gamma   90.00
#
_symmetry.space_group_name_H-M   'P 1'
#
loop_
_entity.id
_entity.type
_entity.pdbx_description
1 polymer ?
#
loop_
_entity_poly.entity_id
_entity_poly.type
_entity_poly.pdbx_seq_one_letter_code
_entity_poly.pdbx_strand_id
1 'polypeptide(L)'
;MIGGFLIIINLTTSGHLSPFIANALLLIGWVGITGAFHLDGFADTVDGLCGGKNKEEILSIMKDSFIGAKGAIALILLLLLKFT
;
A
#
# COMPACT_ATOMS: atom_id res chain seq x y z
N MET A 1 -10.71 -12.64 8.95
CA MET A 1 -11.46 -12.49 7.68
C MET A 1 -10.54 -12.18 6.50
N ILE A 2 -9.68 -11.16 6.57
CA ILE A 2 -8.75 -10.78 5.49
C ILE A 2 -7.84 -11.95 5.05
N GLY A 3 -7.21 -12.65 5.99
CA GLY A 3 -6.34 -13.79 5.68
C GLY A 3 -7.05 -14.95 4.98
N GLY A 4 -8.32 -15.23 5.34
CA GLY A 4 -9.11 -16.31 4.71
C GLY A 4 -9.40 -16.02 3.23
N PHE A 5 -9.71 -14.77 2.89
CA PHE A 5 -9.93 -14.38 1.50
C PHE A 5 -8.64 -14.44 0.67
N LEU A 6 -7.51 -14.01 1.23
CA LEU A 6 -6.22 -14.13 0.55
C LEU A 6 -5.83 -15.59 0.31
N ILE A 7 -6.14 -16.49 1.26
CA ILE A 7 -5.92 -17.93 1.08
C ILE A 7 -6.76 -18.47 -0.09
N ILE A 8 -8.01 -18.05 -0.24
CA ILE A 8 -8.87 -18.47 -1.36
C ILE A 8 -8.28 -18.00 -2.70
N ILE A 9 -7.82 -16.73 -2.79
CA ILE A 9 -7.13 -16.23 -3.98
C ILE A 9 -5.90 -17.05 -4.27
N ASN A 10 -5.07 -17.33 -3.27
CA ASN A 10 -3.84 -18.11 -3.45
C ASN A 10 -4.16 -19.51 -3.98
N LEU A 11 -5.02 -20.27 -3.30
CA LEU A 11 -5.38 -21.63 -3.69
C LEU A 11 -5.96 -21.73 -5.11
N THR A 12 -6.73 -20.72 -5.53
CA THR A 12 -7.32 -20.68 -6.88
C THR A 12 -6.30 -20.30 -7.95
N THR A 13 -5.27 -19.53 -7.61
CA THR A 13 -4.32 -18.98 -8.60
C THR A 13 -3.00 -19.76 -8.69
N SER A 14 -2.49 -20.31 -7.59
CA SER A 14 -1.18 -20.98 -7.55
C SER A 14 -1.08 -22.23 -8.43
N GLY A 15 -2.20 -22.89 -8.73
CA GLY A 15 -2.23 -24.08 -9.60
C GLY A 15 -2.49 -23.79 -11.09
N HIS A 16 -2.94 -22.58 -11.42
CA HIS A 16 -3.41 -22.23 -12.78
C HIS A 16 -2.62 -21.10 -13.44
N LEU A 17 -1.91 -20.28 -12.66
CA LEU A 17 -1.19 -19.10 -13.15
C LEU A 17 0.29 -19.16 -12.79
N SER A 18 1.11 -18.37 -13.52
CA SER A 18 2.49 -18.11 -13.13
C SER A 18 2.54 -17.51 -11.72
N PRO A 19 3.51 -17.89 -10.86
CA PRO A 19 3.67 -17.35 -9.51
C PRO A 19 3.69 -15.81 -9.47
N PHE A 20 4.25 -15.18 -10.50
CA PHE A 20 4.28 -13.72 -10.63
C PHE A 20 2.86 -13.12 -10.73
N ILE A 21 1.99 -13.72 -11.54
CA ILE A 21 0.61 -13.25 -11.73
C ILE A 21 -0.22 -13.52 -10.47
N ALA A 22 -0.03 -14.68 -9.84
CA ALA A 22 -0.69 -15.03 -8.58
C ALA A 22 -0.36 -14.02 -7.46
N ASN A 23 0.91 -13.67 -7.29
CA ASN A 23 1.35 -12.68 -6.30
C ASN A 23 0.79 -11.28 -6.58
N ALA A 24 0.67 -10.90 -7.86
CA ALA A 24 0.09 -9.61 -8.25
C ALA A 24 -1.40 -9.56 -7.87
N LEU A 25 -2.15 -10.62 -8.16
CA LEU A 25 -3.57 -10.71 -7.80
C LEU A 25 -3.78 -10.74 -6.28
N LEU A 26 -2.91 -11.41 -5.54
CA LEU A 26 -2.92 -11.40 -4.08
C LEU A 26 -2.69 -10.00 -3.51
N LEU A 27 -1.71 -9.28 -4.05
CA LEU A 27 -1.40 -7.93 -3.60
C LEU A 27 -2.56 -6.99 -3.92
N ILE A 28 -3.11 -7.03 -5.13
CA ILE A 28 -4.28 -6.24 -5.55
C ILE A 28 -5.49 -6.56 -4.64
N GLY A 29 -5.76 -7.84 -4.39
CA GLY A 29 -6.85 -8.28 -3.52
C GLY A 29 -6.66 -7.77 -2.08
N TRP A 30 -5.44 -7.82 -1.55
CA TRP A 30 -5.14 -7.27 -0.22
C TRP A 30 -5.37 -5.77 -0.15
N VAL A 31 -4.90 -5.01 -1.14
CA VAL A 31 -5.13 -3.56 -1.22
C VAL A 31 -6.64 -3.26 -1.28
N GLY A 32 -7.38 -3.98 -2.13
CA GLY A 32 -8.81 -3.79 -2.31
C GLY A 32 -9.63 -4.05 -1.05
N ILE A 33 -9.38 -5.17 -0.35
CA ILE A 33 -10.13 -5.51 0.88
C ILE A 33 -9.84 -4.53 2.02
N THR A 34 -8.58 -4.09 2.11
CA THR A 34 -8.18 -3.15 3.17
C THR A 34 -8.61 -1.72 2.89
N GLY A 35 -9.14 -1.45 1.68
CA GLY A 35 -9.49 -0.10 1.23
C GLY A 35 -8.30 0.85 1.11
N ALA A 36 -7.07 0.31 1.09
CA ALA A 36 -5.82 1.05 1.06
C ALA A 36 -5.59 2.09 2.19
N PHE A 37 -6.44 2.18 3.22
CA PHE A 37 -6.31 3.20 4.29
C PHE A 37 -4.95 3.20 5.00
N HIS A 38 -4.34 2.01 5.16
CA HIS A 38 -3.03 1.88 5.77
C HIS A 38 -1.90 2.34 4.85
N LEU A 39 -2.09 2.21 3.53
CA LEU A 39 -1.15 2.67 2.52
C LEU A 39 -1.23 4.19 2.38
N ASP A 40 -2.44 4.73 2.34
CA ASP A 40 -2.71 6.17 2.31
C ASP A 40 -2.07 6.88 3.51
N GLY A 41 -2.40 6.44 4.74
CA GLY A 41 -1.80 7.00 5.94
C GLY A 41 -0.27 6.82 6.04
N PHE A 42 0.29 5.78 5.42
CA PHE A 42 1.74 5.62 5.30
C PHE A 42 2.35 6.66 4.35
N ALA A 43 1.74 6.88 3.18
CA ALA A 43 2.17 7.92 2.23
C ALA A 43 2.09 9.31 2.85
N ASP A 44 0.96 9.64 3.49
CA ASP A 44 0.75 10.92 4.16
C ASP A 44 1.78 11.16 5.26
N THR A 45 2.09 10.12 6.04
CA THR A 45 3.10 10.21 7.10
C THR A 45 4.48 10.49 6.50
N VAL A 46 4.84 9.83 5.41
CA VAL A 46 6.12 10.06 4.72
C VAL A 46 6.17 11.48 4.17
N ASP A 47 5.13 11.93 3.46
CA ASP A 47 5.11 13.28 2.88
C ASP A 47 5.08 14.37 3.96
N GLY A 48 4.28 14.19 5.00
CA GLY A 48 4.24 15.08 6.15
C GLY A 48 5.60 15.22 6.81
N LEU A 49 6.21 14.11 7.24
CA LEU A 49 7.51 14.12 7.93
C LEU A 49 8.66 14.61 7.05
N CYS A 50 8.61 14.35 5.74
CA CYS A 50 9.69 14.74 4.84
C CYS A 50 9.51 16.14 4.22
N GLY A 51 8.32 16.75 4.34
CA GLY A 51 7.98 18.04 3.75
C GLY A 51 7.80 19.16 4.78
N GLY A 52 7.30 18.84 5.98
CA GLY A 52 7.04 19.82 7.04
C GLY A 52 8.23 20.03 7.99
N LYS A 53 8.41 21.25 8.48
CA LYS A 53 9.50 21.60 9.41
C LYS A 53 9.08 21.68 10.87
N ASN A 54 7.78 21.82 11.12
CA ASN A 54 7.16 21.86 12.44
C ASN A 54 5.87 21.04 12.42
N LYS A 55 5.29 20.83 13.60
CA LYS A 55 4.11 19.97 13.77
C LYS A 55 2.92 20.46 12.94
N GLU A 56 2.71 21.77 12.90
CA GLU A 56 1.61 22.41 12.20
C GLU A 56 1.71 22.19 10.69
N GLU A 57 2.90 22.35 10.11
CA GLU A 57 3.17 22.08 8.69
C GLU A 57 3.02 20.59 8.36
N ILE A 58 3.57 19.69 9.18
CA ILE A 58 3.44 18.24 8.99
C ILE A 58 1.96 17.84 8.92
N LEU A 59 1.17 18.30 9.90
CA LEU A 59 -0.27 18.00 9.95
C LEU A 59 -1.05 18.67 8.82
N SER A 60 -0.59 19.81 8.32
CA SER A 60 -1.19 20.45 7.14
C SER A 60 -0.96 19.61 5.89
N ILE A 61 0.25 19.06 5.71
CA ILE A 61 0.60 18.22 4.57
C ILE A 61 -0.15 16.89 4.63
N MET A 62 -0.24 16.25 5.80
CA MET A 62 -1.00 14.99 5.97
C MET A 62 -2.51 15.14 5.74
N LYS A 63 -3.04 16.36 5.74
CA LYS A 63 -4.46 16.65 5.44
C LYS A 63 -4.67 17.02 3.98
N ASP A 64 -3.59 17.25 3.23
CA ASP A 64 -3.69 17.47 1.81
C ASP A 64 -4.14 16.16 1.15
N SER A 65 -5.01 16.27 0.13
CA SER A 65 -5.48 15.11 -0.63
C SER A 65 -4.50 14.72 -1.73
N PHE A 66 -3.46 15.52 -1.98
CA PHE A 66 -2.43 15.23 -2.98
C PHE A 66 -1.25 14.47 -2.37
N ILE A 67 -0.88 13.37 -3.03
CA ILE A 67 0.33 12.63 -2.70
C ILE A 67 1.59 13.37 -3.18
N GLY A 68 2.61 13.42 -2.33
CA GLY A 68 3.92 13.93 -2.67
C GLY A 68 4.82 12.88 -3.33
N ALA A 69 5.92 13.34 -3.95
CA ALA A 69 6.86 12.44 -4.63
C ALA A 69 7.51 11.44 -3.66
N LYS A 70 7.76 11.84 -2.41
CA LYS A 70 8.41 10.98 -1.40
C LYS A 70 7.44 9.91 -0.89
N GLY A 71 6.18 10.27 -0.61
CA GLY A 71 5.12 9.32 -0.27
C GLY A 71 4.89 8.31 -1.39
N ALA A 72 4.85 8.75 -2.64
CA ALA A 72 4.72 7.86 -3.80
C ALA A 72 5.89 6.87 -3.92
N ILE A 73 7.14 7.33 -3.78
CA ILE A 73 8.33 6.46 -3.80
C ILE A 73 8.27 5.45 -2.65
N ALA A 74 7.94 5.89 -1.44
CA ALA A 74 7.85 5.02 -0.27
C ALA A 74 6.76 3.95 -0.44
N LEU A 75 5.61 4.31 -1.01
CA LEU A 75 4.54 3.35 -1.34
C LEU A 75 5.00 2.30 -2.33
N ILE A 76 5.70 2.69 -3.40
CA ILE A 76 6.23 1.74 -4.39
C ILE A 76 7.18 0.76 -3.71
N LEU A 77 8.11 1.25 -2.89
CA LEU A 77 9.05 0.40 -2.17
C LEU A 77 8.36 -0.56 -1.20
N LEU A 78 7.34 -0.09 -0.48
CA LEU A 78 6.54 -0.91 0.43
C LEU A 78 5.77 -2.02 -0.31
N LEU A 79 5.16 -1.69 -1.45
CA LEU A 79 4.44 -2.66 -2.26
C LEU A 79 5.38 -3.69 -2.90
N LEU A 80 6.57 -3.27 -3.34
CA LEU A 80 7.61 -4.18 -3.83
C LEU A 80 8.08 -5.14 -2.73
N LEU A 81 8.29 -4.66 -1.51
CA LEU A 81 8.66 -5.50 -0.37
C LEU A 81 7.57 -6.53 -0.04
N LYS A 82 6.30 -6.16 -0.26
CA LYS A 82 5.15 -7.04 -0.04
C LYS A 82 4.86 -7.96 -1.22
N PHE A 83 5.48 -7.71 -2.36
CA PHE A 83 5.48 -8.55 -3.55
C PHE A 83 6.62 -9.57 -3.49
N THR A 84 6.75 -10.29 -2.38
CA THR A 84 7.73 -11.38 -2.20
C THR A 84 7.05 -12.48 -1.40
#